data_AF-A0A4Y1WX74-F1
#
_entry.id   AF-A0A4Y1WX74-F1
#
_cell.length_a   1.000
_cell.length_b   1.000
_cell.length_c   1.000
_cell.angle_alpha   90.00
_cell.angle_beta   90.00
_cell.angle_gamma   90.00
#
_symmetry.space_group_name_H-M   'P 1'
#
loop_
_entity.id
_entity.type
_entity.pdbx_description
1 polymer ?
#
loop_
_entity_poly.entity_id
_entity_poly.type
_entity_poly.pdbx_seq_one_letter_code
_entity_poly.pdbx_strand_id
1 'polypeptide(L)'
;MDSIRFNEEDFNGYLEQLIESGRLDLMQSGITKLVIDKGYDALSPKQRKVFDYMIDTNTVESCERCACDIPWCEMLEALDNGGYCNYCQHMMEKLEDE
;
A
#
# COMPACT_ATOMS: atom_id res chain seq x y z
N MET A 1 4.89 0.05 -9.31
CA MET A 1 3.42 0.14 -9.31
C MET A 1 2.85 0.90 -10.52
N ASP A 2 1.78 0.41 -11.16
CA ASP A 2 1.08 1.12 -12.24
C ASP A 2 0.05 2.12 -11.68
N SER A 3 0.10 3.38 -12.12
CA SER A 3 -0.84 4.45 -11.73
C SER A 3 -2.31 4.14 -12.00
N ILE A 4 -2.60 3.17 -12.88
CA ILE A 4 -3.96 2.69 -13.14
C ILE A 4 -4.62 2.18 -11.85
N ARG A 5 -3.86 1.53 -10.96
CA ARG A 5 -4.35 0.96 -9.70
C ARG A 5 -4.80 2.01 -8.69
N PHE A 6 -4.44 3.29 -8.87
CA PHE A 6 -4.86 4.38 -7.98
C PHE A 6 -6.36 4.72 -8.11
N ASN A 7 -7.03 4.20 -9.15
CA ASN A 7 -8.46 4.39 -9.36
C ASN A 7 -9.31 3.25 -8.77
N GLU A 8 -8.68 2.23 -8.17
CA GLU A 8 -9.40 1.14 -7.49
C GLU A 8 -10.10 1.68 -6.23
N GLU A 9 -11.29 1.16 -5.91
CA GLU A 9 -12.15 1.68 -4.82
C GLU A 9 -11.46 1.67 -3.45
N ASP A 10 -10.62 0.67 -3.18
CA ASP A 10 -9.95 0.47 -1.90
C ASP A 10 -8.66 1.30 -1.74
N PHE A 11 -8.19 1.98 -2.80
CA PHE A 11 -6.91 2.68 -2.76
C PHE A 11 -6.87 3.80 -1.70
N ASN A 12 -7.93 4.60 -1.61
CA ASN A 12 -8.01 5.67 -0.62
C ASN A 12 -8.01 5.12 0.81
N GLY A 13 -8.68 3.99 1.06
CA GLY A 13 -8.65 3.34 2.37
C GLY A 13 -7.24 2.91 2.76
N TYR A 14 -6.47 2.38 1.81
CA TYR A 14 -5.05 2.07 2.03
C TYR A 14 -4.20 3.32 2.29
N LEU A 15 -4.44 4.44 1.59
CA LEU A 15 -3.74 5.70 1.87
C LEU A 15 -4.00 6.22 3.29
N GLU A 16 -5.23 6.08 3.78
CA GLU A 16 -5.61 6.42 5.17
C GLU A 16 -4.86 5.53 6.16
N GLN A 17 -4.86 4.21 5.95
CA GLN A 17 -4.12 3.26 6.77
C GLN A 17 -2.61 3.56 6.80
N LEU A 18 -2.00 3.94 5.66
CA LEU A 18 -0.59 4.33 5.62
C LEU A 18 -0.29 5.56 6.49
N ILE A 19 -1.15 6.57 6.45
CA ILE A 19 -1.00 7.76 7.30
C ILE A 19 -1.09 7.36 8.78
N GLU A 20 -2.06 6.51 9.14
CA GLU A 20 -2.30 6.07 10.51
C GLU A 20 -1.19 5.16 11.05
N SER A 21 -0.57 4.35 10.18
CA SER A 21 0.53 3.44 10.54
C SER A 21 1.80 4.15 11.04
N GLY A 22 1.93 5.45 10.76
CA GLY A 22 3.14 6.21 11.08
C GLY A 22 4.36 5.90 10.20
N ARG A 23 4.18 5.12 9.11
CA ARG A 23 5.24 4.80 8.13
C ARG A 23 5.69 6.02 7.31
N LEU A 24 4.84 7.04 7.23
CA LEU A 24 5.06 8.22 6.41
C LEU A 24 5.70 9.36 7.20
N ASP A 25 6.68 10.04 6.61
CA ASP A 25 7.17 11.31 7.16
C ASP A 25 6.11 12.42 7.03
N LEU A 26 6.39 13.59 7.62
CA LEU A 26 5.45 14.72 7.61
C LEU A 26 5.12 15.22 6.19
N MET A 27 6.09 15.19 5.27
CA MET A 27 5.92 15.64 3.89
C MET A 27 5.09 14.63 3.09
N GLN A 28 5.42 13.35 3.18
CA GLN A 28 4.69 12.24 2.58
C GLN A 28 3.24 12.24 3.06
N SER A 29 3.03 12.31 4.38
CA SER A 29 1.69 12.40 4.97
C SER A 29 0.86 13.57 4.41
N GLY A 30 1.47 14.74 4.25
CA GLY A 30 0.81 15.91 3.69
C GLY A 30 0.42 15.74 2.21
N ILE A 31 1.28 15.11 1.42
CA ILE A 31 1.01 14.81 0.01
C ILE A 31 -0.06 13.72 -0.12
N THR A 32 -0.01 12.68 0.70
CA THR A 32 -1.02 11.61 0.71
C THR A 32 -2.41 12.15 1.02
N LYS A 33 -2.53 13.04 2.02
CA LYS A 33 -3.81 13.73 2.31
C LYS A 33 -4.33 14.55 1.14
N LEU A 34 -3.43 15.19 0.39
CA LEU A 34 -3.80 15.94 -0.82
C LEU A 34 -4.32 15.02 -1.93
N VAL A 35 -3.76 13.81 -2.07
CA VAL A 35 -4.26 12.81 -3.01
C VAL A 35 -5.64 12.30 -2.62
N ILE A 36 -5.88 12.03 -1.32
CA ILE A 36 -7.20 11.63 -0.84
C ILE A 36 -8.25 12.72 -1.12
N ASP A 37 -7.91 14.00 -0.87
CA ASP A 37 -8.84 15.13 -1.02
C ASP A 37 -9.10 15.52 -2.49
N LYS A 38 -8.06 15.50 -3.34
CA LYS A 38 -8.11 16.11 -4.68
C LYS A 38 -7.70 15.19 -5.83
N GLY A 39 -7.34 13.95 -5.51
CA GLY A 39 -6.82 12.97 -6.47
C GLY A 39 -5.34 13.18 -6.81
N TYR A 40 -4.73 12.14 -7.37
CA TYR A 40 -3.33 12.13 -7.82
C TYR A 40 -3.03 13.24 -8.83
N ASP A 41 -4.03 13.65 -9.62
CA ASP A 41 -3.82 14.65 -10.66
C ASP A 41 -3.61 16.08 -10.16
N ALA A 42 -4.01 16.36 -8.93
CA ALA A 42 -3.76 17.64 -8.27
C ALA A 42 -2.28 17.84 -7.88
N LEU A 43 -1.47 16.78 -7.91
CA LEU A 43 -0.07 16.84 -7.54
C LEU A 43 0.79 17.53 -8.60
N SER A 44 1.67 18.42 -8.15
CA SER A 44 2.76 18.94 -8.97
C SER A 44 3.75 17.82 -9.35
N PRO A 45 4.57 18.00 -10.42
CA PRO A 45 5.54 16.97 -10.82
C PRO A 45 6.54 16.57 -9.73
N LYS A 46 6.89 17.48 -8.82
CA LYS A 46 7.76 17.16 -7.67
C LYS A 46 7.02 16.34 -6.61
N GLN A 47 5.76 16.67 -6.33
CA GLN A 47 4.94 15.92 -5.38
C GLN A 47 4.65 14.51 -5.90
N ARG A 48 4.39 14.35 -7.20
CA ARG A 48 4.21 13.02 -7.82
C ARG A 48 5.42 12.13 -7.57
N LYS A 49 6.64 12.61 -7.84
CA LYS A 49 7.86 11.83 -7.55
C LYS A 49 7.98 11.37 -6.10
N VAL A 50 7.57 12.21 -5.14
CA VAL A 50 7.57 11.84 -3.72
C VAL A 50 6.47 10.82 -3.42
N PHE A 51 5.28 11.01 -3.99
CA PHE A 51 4.16 10.10 -3.82
C PHE A 51 4.42 8.74 -4.45
N ASP A 52 4.92 8.70 -5.69
CA ASP A 52 5.23 7.47 -6.42
C ASP A 52 6.28 6.65 -5.66
N TYR A 53 7.37 7.30 -5.20
CA TYR A 53 8.37 6.66 -4.34
C TYR A 53 7.77 6.16 -3.02
N MET A 54 6.89 6.95 -2.40
CA MET A 54 6.21 6.55 -1.16
C MET A 54 5.36 5.29 -1.37
N ILE A 55 4.58 5.24 -2.45
CA ILE A 55 3.79 4.06 -2.82
C ILE A 55 4.70 2.87 -3.10
N ASP A 56 5.70 3.01 -3.98
CA ASP A 56 6.60 1.90 -4.35
C ASP A 56 7.34 1.31 -3.14
N THR A 57 7.68 2.14 -2.14
CA THR A 57 8.35 1.68 -0.91
C THR A 57 7.42 1.15 0.18
N ASN A 58 6.11 1.31 0.01
CA ASN A 58 5.12 0.84 0.96
C ASN A 58 4.13 -0.15 0.34
N THR A 59 4.42 -0.72 -0.84
CA THR A 59 3.54 -1.69 -1.48
C THR A 59 4.26 -2.99 -1.80
N VAL A 60 3.49 -4.07 -1.84
CA VAL A 60 3.88 -5.39 -2.31
C VAL A 60 3.00 -5.70 -3.51
N GLU A 61 3.59 -5.83 -4.70
CA GLU A 61 2.81 -5.99 -5.93
C GLU A 61 2.02 -7.32 -5.93
N SER A 62 2.66 -8.41 -5.50
CA SER A 62 2.09 -9.75 -5.46
C SER A 62 2.59 -10.54 -4.24
N CYS A 63 1.77 -11.47 -3.76
CA CYS A 63 2.14 -12.36 -2.67
C CYS A 63 3.37 -13.22 -3.03
N GLU A 64 4.40 -13.19 -2.19
CA GLU A 64 5.65 -13.93 -2.40
C GLU A 64 5.48 -15.46 -2.50
N ARG A 65 4.39 -16.02 -1.98
CA ARG A 65 4.10 -17.47 -2.01
C ARG A 65 3.22 -17.90 -3.18
N CYS A 66 2.09 -17.23 -3.39
CA CYS A 66 1.11 -17.66 -4.40
C CYS A 66 1.15 -16.82 -5.68
N ALA A 67 1.96 -15.76 -5.73
CA ALA A 67 2.09 -14.82 -6.85
C ALA A 67 0.78 -14.12 -7.27
N CYS A 68 -0.27 -14.20 -6.46
CA CYS A 68 -1.50 -13.43 -6.69
C CYS A 68 -1.27 -11.96 -6.32
N ASP A 69 -1.89 -11.06 -7.07
CA ASP A 69 -1.93 -9.62 -6.74
C ASP A 69 -2.52 -9.40 -5.35
N ILE A 70 -1.92 -8.48 -4.59
CA ILE A 70 -2.43 -8.10 -3.28
C ILE A 70 -3.43 -6.95 -3.45
N PRO A 71 -4.68 -7.10 -2.97
CA PRO A 71 -5.66 -6.04 -3.01
C PRO A 71 -5.27 -4.91 -2.04
N TRP A 72 -5.64 -3.67 -2.34
CA TRP A 72 -5.28 -2.51 -1.50
C TRP A 72 -5.74 -2.66 -0.05
N CYS A 73 -6.92 -3.25 0.16
CA CYS A 73 -7.47 -3.50 1.50
C CYS A 73 -6.68 -4.50 2.34
N GLU A 74 -5.74 -5.27 1.76
CA GLU A 74 -4.82 -6.17 2.48
C GLU A 74 -3.36 -5.70 2.43
N MET A 75 -3.08 -4.57 1.79
CA MET A 75 -1.72 -4.17 1.44
C MET A 75 -0.88 -3.84 2.68
N LEU A 76 -1.48 -3.19 3.69
CA LEU A 76 -0.74 -2.87 4.92
C LEU A 76 -0.41 -4.14 5.70
N GLU A 77 -1.36 -5.07 5.83
CA GLU A 77 -1.13 -6.37 6.44
C GLU A 77 -0.09 -7.17 5.68
N ALA A 78 -0.10 -7.14 4.34
CA ALA A 78 0.91 -7.81 3.53
C ALA A 78 2.32 -7.28 3.76
N LEU A 79 2.48 -5.96 3.99
CA LEU A 79 3.77 -5.39 4.40
C LEU A 79 4.22 -5.92 5.76
N ASP A 80 3.30 -6.00 6.72
CA ASP A 80 3.58 -6.49 8.08
C ASP A 80 3.88 -7.99 8.09
N ASN A 81 3.22 -8.75 7.20
CA ASN A 81 3.41 -10.18 7.00
C ASN A 81 4.66 -10.51 6.17
N GLY A 82 5.50 -9.53 5.81
CA GLY A 82 6.74 -9.80 5.06
C GLY A 82 6.52 -10.16 3.59
N GLY A 83 5.44 -9.68 2.97
CA GLY A 83 5.14 -9.86 1.55
C GLY A 83 4.11 -10.95 1.25
N TYR A 84 3.48 -11.53 2.27
CA TYR A 84 2.47 -12.57 2.09
C TYR A 84 1.04 -12.02 2.21
N CYS A 85 0.16 -12.45 1.32
CA CYS A 85 -1.28 -12.22 1.49
C CYS A 85 -1.80 -12.93 2.74
N ASN A 86 -2.92 -12.44 3.28
CA ASN A 86 -3.49 -12.96 4.52
C ASN A 86 -3.76 -14.47 4.48
N TYR A 87 -4.23 -14.99 3.34
CA TYR A 87 -4.43 -16.43 3.16
C TYR A 87 -3.12 -17.23 3.27
N CYS A 88 -2.05 -16.75 2.65
CA CYS A 88 -0.76 -17.44 2.68
C CYS A 88 -0.11 -17.35 4.05
N GLN A 89 -0.19 -16.20 4.71
CA GLN A 89 0.30 -16.01 6.07
C GLN A 89 -0.38 -16.99 7.03
N HIS A 90 -1.72 -17.02 7.06
CA HIS A 90 -2.50 -17.91 7.93
C HIS A 90 -2.21 -19.40 7.68
N MET A 91 -1.95 -19.77 6.43
CA MET A 91 -1.57 -21.15 6.07
C MET A 91 -0.19 -21.52 6.61
N MET A 92 0.75 -20.59 6.66
CA MET A 92 2.11 -20.85 7.15
C MET A 92 2.15 -20.90 8.67
N GLU A 93 1.44 -19.99 9.36
CA GLU A 93 1.32 -20.01 10.83
C GLU A 93 0.81 -21.36 11.34
N LYS A 94 -0.20 -21.94 10.67
CA LYS A 94 -0.71 -23.27 11.01
C LYS A 94 0.30 -24.40 10.85
N LEU A 95 1.24 -24.28 9.94
CA LEU A 95 2.29 -25.29 9.72
C LEU A 95 3.42 -25.17 10.74
N GLU A 96 3.61 -24.00 11.37
CA GLU A 96 4.60 -23.79 12.42
C GLU A 96 4.13 -24.27 13.79
N ASP A 97 2.80 -24.29 14.00
CA ASP A 97 2.15 -24.76 15.24
C ASP A 97 1.97 -26.29 15.32
N GLU A 98 2.36 -27.04 14.28
CA GLU A 98 2.32 -28.52 14.20
C GLU A 98 3.71 -29.16 14.42
#